data_AF-A0A061N6J1-F1
#
_entry.id   AF-A0A061N6J1-F1
#
_cell.length_a   1.000
_cell.length_b   1.000
_cell.length_c   1.000
_cell.angle_alpha   90.00
_cell.angle_beta   90.00
_cell.angle_gamma   90.00
#
_symmetry.space_group_name_H-M   'P 1'
#
loop_
_entity.id
_entity.type
_entity.pdbx_description
1 polymer ?
#
loop_
_entity_poly.entity_id
_entity_poly.type
_entity_poly.pdbx_seq_one_letter_code
_entity_poly.pdbx_strand_id
1 'polypeptide(L)'
;MEDIIFAGSESRKKVNLAEVTLVLDNEDGHMSSEFAEISMTRRLFRTGESEYYLNGTACRRKDLLDLLIDSGLGKEAYSMIGQGEVEKILSSKPEERRVMFEDAAGVLKYKSRKQQSEKKLTETKDNLQRVEDILSELEQQIEPLERQASTAKEYVEKREEYEKLDISLLSFDIDDKHGQWTSKKNKLQTLQATLETKGAQLEKKAFKNKTM
;
A
#
# COMPACT_ATOMS: atom_id res chain seq x y z
N MET A 1 -25.96 28.72 6.77
CA MET A 1 -24.65 29.22 7.28
C MET A 1 -24.22 30.46 6.52
N GLU A 2 -24.50 30.57 5.21
CA GLU A 2 -24.36 31.84 4.46
C GLU A 2 -25.12 33.00 5.10
N ASP A 3 -26.21 32.71 5.83
CA ASP A 3 -27.06 33.70 6.52
C ASP A 3 -26.34 34.47 7.64
N ILE A 4 -25.16 33.99 8.06
CA ILE A 4 -24.29 34.68 9.03
C ILE A 4 -23.50 35.81 8.34
N ILE A 5 -23.28 35.71 7.02
CA ILE A 5 -22.52 36.69 6.25
C ILE A 5 -23.45 37.83 5.84
N PHE A 6 -22.99 39.08 6.02
CA PHE A 6 -23.77 40.27 5.70
C PHE A 6 -24.31 40.23 4.26
N ALA A 7 -25.63 40.12 4.15
CA ALA A 7 -26.35 39.93 2.89
C ALA A 7 -26.49 41.22 2.05
N GLY A 8 -26.00 42.36 2.56
CA GLY A 8 -26.19 43.66 1.94
C GLY A 8 -27.40 44.41 2.52
N SER A 9 -27.42 45.72 2.30
CA SER A 9 -28.53 46.62 2.59
C SER A 9 -28.74 47.56 1.40
N GLU A 10 -29.81 48.36 1.41
CA GLU A 10 -30.03 49.41 0.39
C GLU A 10 -28.83 50.36 0.25
N SER A 11 -28.08 50.55 1.34
CA SER A 11 -26.92 51.45 1.43
C SER A 11 -25.56 50.76 1.25
N ARG A 12 -25.47 49.42 1.37
CA ARG A 12 -24.19 48.69 1.28
C ARG A 12 -24.30 47.37 0.52
N LYS A 13 -23.34 47.14 -0.37
CA LYS A 13 -23.23 45.89 -1.14
C LYS A 13 -23.00 44.71 -0.19
N LYS A 14 -23.51 43.54 -0.60
CA LYS A 14 -23.24 42.25 0.04
C LYS A 14 -21.74 41.96 0.05
N VAL A 15 -21.28 41.27 1.09
CA VAL A 15 -19.89 40.80 1.23
C VAL A 15 -19.84 39.27 1.16
N ASN A 16 -18.66 38.73 0.89
CA ASN A 16 -18.44 37.29 0.72
C ASN A 16 -17.72 36.62 1.90
N LEU A 17 -17.28 37.41 2.88
CA LEU A 17 -16.50 36.98 4.04
C LEU A 17 -17.11 37.56 5.31
N ALA A 18 -17.23 36.74 6.34
CA ALA A 18 -17.41 37.19 7.72
C ALA A 18 -16.24 36.68 8.56
N GLU A 19 -15.65 37.56 9.36
CA GLU A 19 -14.54 37.24 10.25
C GLU A 19 -14.88 37.72 11.67
N VAL A 20 -14.63 36.85 12.65
CA VAL A 20 -14.79 37.17 14.06
C VAL A 20 -13.51 36.75 14.77
N THR A 21 -12.90 37.69 15.49
CA THR A 21 -11.75 37.46 16.35
C THR A 21 -12.16 37.67 17.79
N LEU A 22 -11.89 36.67 18.62
CA LEU A 22 -12.00 36.73 20.07
C LEU A 22 -10.60 36.83 20.65
N VAL A 23 -10.33 37.87 21.42
CA VAL A 23 -9.07 38.07 22.14
C VAL A 23 -9.34 37.82 23.61
N LEU A 24 -8.58 36.91 24.21
CA LEU A 24 -8.68 36.51 25.60
C LEU A 24 -7.33 36.73 26.29
N ASP A 25 -7.41 37.29 27.48
CA ASP A 25 -6.29 37.36 28.40
C ASP A 25 -6.07 35.98 29.05
N ASN A 26 -4.82 35.54 29.06
CA ASN A 26 -4.35 34.27 29.60
C ASN A 26 -3.12 34.47 30.52
N GLU A 27 -2.98 35.64 31.16
CA GLU A 27 -1.91 35.89 32.15
C GLU A 27 -1.88 34.84 33.28
N ASP A 28 -3.04 34.34 33.69
CA ASP A 28 -3.17 33.31 34.74
C ASP A 28 -2.79 31.90 34.27
N GLY A 29 -2.52 31.69 32.97
CA GLY A 29 -2.13 30.39 32.42
C GLY A 29 -3.23 29.32 32.47
N HIS A 30 -4.49 29.73 32.59
CA HIS A 30 -5.63 28.81 32.64
C HIS A 30 -5.82 28.01 31.35
N MET A 31 -5.41 28.56 30.21
CA MET A 31 -5.38 27.86 28.93
C MET A 31 -3.99 27.30 28.66
N SER A 32 -3.95 26.10 28.06
CA SER A 32 -2.73 25.38 27.66
C SER A 32 -2.01 26.06 26.48
N SER A 33 -1.58 27.31 26.65
CA SER A 33 -0.88 28.14 25.66
C SER A 33 0.30 28.85 26.32
N GLU A 34 1.39 29.03 25.59
CA GLU A 34 2.60 29.75 26.05
C GLU A 34 2.43 31.28 26.00
N PHE A 35 1.33 31.76 25.41
CA PHE A 35 1.07 33.18 25.24
C PHE A 35 0.16 33.71 26.35
N ALA A 36 0.51 34.90 26.86
CA ALA A 36 -0.30 35.67 27.82
C ALA A 36 -1.57 36.25 27.17
N GLU A 37 -1.59 36.41 25.84
CA GLU A 37 -2.79 36.79 25.09
C GLU A 37 -3.08 35.76 24.00
N ILE A 38 -4.34 35.35 23.90
CA ILE A 38 -4.80 34.37 22.92
C ILE A 38 -5.86 35.00 22.04
N SER A 39 -5.59 35.07 20.74
CA SER A 39 -6.52 35.48 19.71
C SER A 39 -7.00 34.27 18.91
N MET A 40 -8.31 34.06 18.89
CA MET A 40 -8.97 33.02 18.11
C MET A 40 -9.82 33.66 17.05
N THR A 41 -9.54 33.36 15.78
CA THR A 41 -10.26 33.93 14.65
C THR A 41 -10.97 32.84 13.87
N ARG A 42 -12.24 33.05 13.55
CA ARG A 42 -13.00 32.23 12.60
C ARG A 42 -13.37 33.07 11.39
N ARG A 43 -13.02 32.59 10.21
CA ARG A 43 -13.45 33.15 8.91
C ARG A 43 -14.48 32.23 8.28
N LEU A 44 -15.53 32.82 7.73
CA LEU A 44 -16.59 32.11 7.02
C LEU A 44 -16.76 32.72 5.63
N PHE A 45 -16.67 31.87 4.61
CA PHE A 45 -16.88 32.25 3.22
C PHE A 45 -18.27 31.84 2.75
N ARG A 46 -18.81 32.57 1.78
CA ARG A 46 -20.07 32.19 1.11
C ARG A 46 -20.01 30.84 0.39
N THR A 47 -18.82 30.33 0.07
CA THR A 47 -18.61 28.99 -0.47
C THR A 47 -18.97 27.88 0.53
N GLY A 48 -19.17 28.22 1.81
CA GLY A 48 -19.39 27.28 2.90
C GLY A 48 -18.10 26.89 3.65
N GLU A 49 -16.95 27.34 3.16
CA GLU A 49 -15.66 27.08 3.80
C GLU A 49 -15.52 27.87 5.09
N SER A 50 -14.97 27.23 6.13
CA SER A 50 -14.63 27.84 7.41
C SER A 50 -13.14 27.68 7.66
N GLU A 51 -12.45 28.79 7.90
CA GLU A 51 -11.05 28.79 8.31
C GLU A 51 -10.95 29.21 9.78
N TYR A 52 -9.96 28.64 10.47
CA TYR A 52 -9.73 28.84 11.89
C TYR A 52 -8.27 29.25 12.10
N TYR A 53 -8.06 30.25 12.94
CA TYR A 53 -6.75 30.76 13.28
C TYR A 53 -6.59 30.90 14.79
N LEU A 54 -5.42 30.55 15.29
CA LEU A 54 -4.97 30.76 16.66
C LEU A 54 -3.71 31.63 16.60
N ASN A 55 -3.73 32.82 17.19
CA ASN A 55 -2.63 33.79 17.13
C ASN A 55 -2.11 34.03 15.71
N GLY A 56 -3.04 34.16 14.75
CA GLY A 56 -2.74 34.36 13.33
C GLY A 56 -2.29 33.10 12.57
N THR A 57 -2.06 31.97 13.25
CA THR A 57 -1.65 30.72 12.62
C THR A 57 -2.86 29.87 12.27
N ALA A 58 -2.93 29.35 11.04
CA ALA A 58 -4.01 28.46 10.62
C ALA A 58 -4.01 27.17 11.46
N CYS A 59 -5.17 26.81 11.99
CA CYS A 59 -5.35 25.65 12.87
C CYS A 59 -6.64 24.89 12.51
N ARG A 60 -6.82 23.71 13.10
CA ARG A 60 -8.08 22.96 12.91
C ARG A 60 -9.11 23.46 13.92
N ARG A 61 -10.39 23.35 13.54
CA ARG A 61 -11.52 23.58 14.46
C ARG A 61 -11.35 22.82 15.78
N LYS A 62 -10.83 21.59 15.71
CA LYS A 62 -10.62 20.74 16.87
C LYS A 62 -9.61 21.35 17.85
N ASP A 63 -8.54 21.96 17.35
CA ASP A 63 -7.49 22.53 18.17
C ASP A 63 -8.02 23.73 18.99
N LEU A 64 -8.86 24.58 18.37
CA LEU A 64 -9.55 25.66 19.09
C LEU A 64 -10.55 25.13 20.12
N LEU A 65 -11.30 24.06 19.80
CA LEU A 65 -12.25 23.45 20.73
C LEU A 65 -11.53 22.82 21.93
N ASP A 66 -10.41 22.12 21.69
CA ASP A 66 -9.62 21.47 22.73
C ASP A 66 -9.03 22.52 23.70
N LEU A 67 -8.65 23.72 23.20
CA LEU A 67 -8.21 24.84 24.03
C LEU A 67 -9.35 25.41 24.90
N LEU A 68 -10.56 25.53 24.35
CA LEU A 68 -11.74 26.06 25.05
C LEU A 68 -12.34 25.10 26.09
N ILE A 69 -12.12 23.78 25.94
CA ILE A 69 -12.54 22.79 26.94
C ILE A 69 -11.81 23.04 28.27
N ASP A 70 -10.56 23.46 28.22
CA ASP A 70 -9.74 23.68 29.43
C ASP A 70 -10.09 24.98 30.15
N SER A 71 -10.67 25.96 29.46
CA SER A 71 -11.08 27.24 30.03
C SER A 71 -12.51 27.28 30.56
N GLY A 72 -13.29 26.22 30.36
CA GLY A 72 -14.73 26.23 30.69
C GLY A 72 -15.57 27.11 29.76
N LEU A 73 -15.02 27.56 28.62
CA LEU A 73 -15.72 28.29 27.54
C LEU A 73 -16.06 27.37 26.35
N GLY A 74 -16.04 26.06 26.56
CA GLY A 74 -16.38 25.06 25.54
C GLY A 74 -17.78 25.24 24.95
N LYS A 75 -18.08 24.45 23.90
CA LYS A 75 -19.38 24.49 23.18
C LYS A 75 -20.60 24.27 24.09
N GLU A 76 -20.40 23.66 25.25
CA GLU A 76 -21.43 23.39 26.28
C GLU A 76 -21.26 24.25 27.53
N ALA A 77 -20.39 25.26 27.48
CA ALA A 77 -20.16 26.18 28.58
C ALA A 77 -21.48 26.86 28.96
N TYR A 78 -21.98 26.50 30.14
CA TYR A 78 -23.14 27.11 30.78
C TYR A 78 -22.94 28.60 31.10
N SER A 79 -21.80 29.18 30.73
CA SER A 79 -21.52 30.61 30.78
C SER A 79 -22.37 31.43 29.79
N MET A 80 -23.00 30.79 28.79
CA MET A 80 -23.90 31.46 27.84
C MET A 80 -25.33 30.91 27.94
N ILE A 81 -26.25 31.74 28.44
CA ILE A 81 -27.68 31.40 28.53
C ILE A 81 -28.39 31.97 27.30
N GLY A 82 -28.65 31.10 26.32
CA GLY A 82 -29.45 31.44 25.15
C GLY A 82 -30.95 31.46 25.44
N GLN A 83 -31.73 32.02 24.51
CA GLN A 83 -33.19 31.99 24.59
C GLN A 83 -33.70 30.55 24.55
N GLY A 84 -34.53 30.16 25.53
CA GLY A 84 -35.09 28.80 25.64
C GLY A 84 -34.18 27.77 26.31
N GLU A 85 -32.95 28.11 26.67
CA GLU A 85 -32.01 27.13 27.26
C GLU A 85 -32.45 26.69 28.67
N VAL A 86 -33.11 27.57 29.43
CA VAL A 86 -33.65 27.25 30.76
C VAL A 86 -34.76 26.17 30.67
N GLU A 87 -35.66 26.29 29.70
CA GLU A 87 -36.73 25.33 29.49
C GLU A 87 -36.19 23.98 29.01
N LYS A 88 -35.14 24.00 28.18
CA LYS A 88 -34.41 22.82 27.73
C LYS A 88 -33.73 22.09 28.88
N ILE A 89 -33.10 22.81 29.83
CA ILE A 89 -32.49 22.18 31.02
C ILE A 89 -33.57 21.51 31.88
N LEU A 90 -34.71 22.17 32.09
CA LEU A 90 -35.81 21.64 32.90
C LEU A 90 -36.48 20.41 32.26
N SER A 91 -36.65 20.42 30.94
CA SER A 91 -37.27 19.34 30.17
C SER A 91 -36.30 18.23 29.72
N SER A 92 -34.99 18.42 29.92
CA SER A 92 -33.95 17.46 29.52
C SER A 92 -34.10 16.09 30.19
N LYS A 93 -33.71 15.05 29.46
CA LYS A 93 -33.65 13.69 30.00
C LYS A 93 -32.56 13.57 31.06
N PRO A 94 -32.67 12.63 32.01
CA PRO A 94 -31.63 12.41 33.03
C PRO A 94 -30.22 12.19 32.45
N GLU A 95 -30.12 11.54 31.28
CA GLU A 95 -28.86 11.28 30.58
C GLU A 95 -28.19 12.57 30.10
N GLU A 96 -28.95 13.47 29.48
CA GLU A 96 -28.47 14.78 29.00
C GLU A 96 -28.05 15.64 30.19
N ARG A 97 -28.87 15.67 31.25
CA ARG A 97 -28.56 16.41 32.48
C ARG A 97 -27.29 15.91 33.16
N ARG A 98 -27.01 14.60 33.11
CA ARG A 98 -25.78 14.03 33.66
C ARG A 98 -24.55 14.55 32.94
N VAL A 99 -24.57 14.66 31.61
CA VAL A 99 -23.44 15.23 30.85
C VAL A 99 -23.16 16.65 31.31
N MET A 100 -24.20 17.43 31.63
CA MET A 100 -24.05 18.78 32.15
C MET A 100 -23.27 18.84 33.48
N PHE A 101 -23.63 17.95 34.42
CA PHE A 101 -22.91 17.87 35.69
C PHE A 101 -21.49 17.33 35.53
N GLU A 102 -21.26 16.40 34.59
CA GLU A 102 -19.93 15.87 34.29
C GLU A 102 -19.01 16.93 33.67
N ASP A 103 -19.54 17.83 32.86
CA ASP A 103 -18.79 18.95 32.29
C ASP A 103 -18.48 20.02 33.35
N ALA A 104 -19.48 20.40 34.16
CA ALA A 104 -19.29 21.33 35.27
C ALA A 104 -18.29 20.81 36.33
N ALA A 105 -18.21 19.49 36.51
CA ALA A 105 -17.22 18.85 37.38
C ALA A 105 -15.83 18.67 36.72
N GLY A 106 -15.67 19.05 35.44
CA GLY A 106 -14.41 18.93 34.70
C GLY A 106 -13.99 17.49 34.37
N VAL A 107 -14.87 16.50 34.56
CA VAL A 107 -14.56 15.08 34.32
C VAL A 107 -14.75 14.69 32.85
N LEU A 108 -15.46 15.51 32.07
CA LEU A 108 -15.77 15.23 30.67
C LEU A 108 -14.51 15.04 29.81
N LYS A 109 -13.48 15.86 30.02
CA LYS A 109 -12.17 15.74 29.35
C LYS A 109 -11.54 14.37 29.53
N TYR A 110 -11.49 13.88 30.77
CA TYR A 110 -10.90 12.58 31.10
C TYR A 110 -11.72 11.42 30.55
N LYS A 111 -13.05 11.52 30.61
CA LYS A 111 -13.97 10.53 30.05
C LYS A 111 -13.84 10.42 28.53
N SER A 112 -13.78 11.55 27.83
CA SER A 112 -13.56 11.60 26.38
C SER A 112 -12.20 11.01 25.98
N ARG A 113 -11.13 11.39 26.69
CA ARG A 113 -9.78 10.82 26.48
C ARG A 113 -9.75 9.31 26.73
N LYS A 114 -10.42 8.83 27.79
CA LYS A 114 -10.53 7.40 28.09
C LYS A 114 -11.23 6.65 26.95
N GLN A 115 -12.40 7.12 26.51
CA GLN A 115 -13.13 6.51 25.40
C GLN A 115 -12.32 6.48 24.10
N GLN A 116 -11.61 7.57 23.79
CA GLN A 116 -10.76 7.62 22.59
C GLN A 116 -9.60 6.61 22.69
N SER A 117 -8.96 6.50 23.86
CA SER A 117 -7.89 5.53 24.10
C SER A 117 -8.39 4.09 24.06
N GLU A 118 -9.56 3.81 24.64
CA GLU A 118 -10.20 2.48 24.56
C GLU A 118 -10.50 2.10 23.12
N LYS A 119 -11.04 3.04 22.32
CA LYS A 119 -11.29 2.80 20.89
C LYS A 119 -10.00 2.49 20.13
N LYS A 120 -8.94 3.29 20.33
CA LYS A 120 -7.62 3.06 19.71
C LYS A 120 -7.03 1.72 20.13
N LEU A 121 -7.20 1.33 21.39
CA LEU A 121 -6.71 0.05 21.90
C LEU A 121 -7.40 -1.12 21.21
N THR A 122 -8.73 -1.06 21.04
CA THR A 122 -9.48 -2.08 20.31
C THR A 122 -9.02 -2.16 18.85
N GLU A 123 -8.94 -1.02 18.15
CA GLU A 123 -8.45 -0.99 16.76
C GLU A 123 -7.02 -1.57 16.63
N THR A 124 -6.15 -1.31 17.62
CA THR A 124 -4.78 -1.84 17.62
C THR A 124 -4.76 -3.35 17.84
N LYS A 125 -5.63 -3.88 18.71
CA LYS A 125 -5.77 -5.32 18.94
C LYS A 125 -6.25 -6.05 17.69
N ASP A 126 -7.25 -5.50 17.01
CA ASP A 126 -7.77 -6.07 15.77
C ASP A 126 -6.69 -6.09 14.67
N ASN A 127 -5.90 -5.01 14.57
CA ASN A 127 -4.78 -4.96 13.64
C ASN A 127 -3.68 -5.97 13.98
N LEU A 128 -3.36 -6.15 15.27
CA LEU A 128 -2.37 -7.13 15.72
C LEU A 128 -2.81 -8.55 15.36
N GLN A 129 -4.07 -8.89 15.65
CA GLN A 129 -4.63 -10.20 15.31
C GLN A 129 -4.51 -10.48 13.81
N ARG A 130 -4.81 -9.49 12.96
CA ARG A 130 -4.66 -9.64 11.50
C ARG A 130 -3.20 -9.86 11.08
N VAL A 131 -2.24 -9.21 11.75
CA VAL A 131 -0.82 -9.41 11.47
C VAL A 131 -0.38 -10.82 11.89
N GLU A 132 -0.86 -11.30 13.03
CA GLU A 132 -0.61 -12.67 13.51
C GLU A 132 -1.17 -13.72 12.53
N ASP A 133 -2.38 -13.50 12.01
CA ASP A 133 -2.98 -14.37 10.99
C ASP A 133 -2.11 -14.44 9.73
N ILE A 134 -1.67 -13.30 9.20
CA ILE A 134 -0.79 -13.22 8.02
C ILE A 134 0.55 -13.89 8.29
N LEU A 135 1.13 -13.67 9.48
CA LEU A 135 2.39 -14.29 9.87
C LEU A 135 2.27 -15.82 9.86
N SER A 136 1.19 -16.34 10.45
CA SER A 136 0.94 -17.79 10.49
C SER A 136 0.74 -18.39 9.10
N GLU A 137 0.10 -17.66 8.18
CA GLU A 137 -0.08 -18.08 6.78
C GLU A 137 1.28 -18.13 6.06
N LEU A 138 2.11 -17.10 6.23
CA LEU A 138 3.44 -17.04 5.62
C LEU A 138 4.36 -18.13 6.16
N GLU A 139 4.34 -18.41 7.46
CA GLU A 139 5.11 -19.50 8.08
C GLU A 139 4.77 -20.86 7.46
N GLN A 140 3.49 -21.12 7.18
CA GLN A 140 3.06 -22.34 6.49
C GLN A 140 3.53 -22.41 5.03
N GLN A 141 3.77 -21.28 4.37
CA GLN A 141 4.27 -21.23 2.99
C GLN A 141 5.79 -21.41 2.90
N ILE A 142 6.56 -21.11 3.95
CA ILE A 142 8.03 -21.18 3.93
C ILE A 142 8.53 -22.61 3.67
N GLU A 143 8.04 -23.60 4.41
CA GLU A 143 8.50 -24.99 4.28
C GLU A 143 8.29 -25.59 2.87
N PRO A 144 7.10 -25.50 2.23
CA PRO A 144 6.93 -26.00 0.87
C PRO A 144 7.77 -25.22 -0.16
N LEU A 145 7.96 -23.90 0.02
CA LEU A 145 8.83 -23.10 -0.84
C LEU A 145 10.30 -23.52 -0.73
N GLU A 146 10.77 -23.83 0.48
CA GLU A 146 12.14 -24.32 0.70
C GLU A 146 12.35 -25.68 0.02
N ARG A 147 11.38 -26.60 0.13
CA ARG A 147 11.42 -27.89 -0.57
C ARG A 147 11.43 -27.71 -2.10
N GLN A 148 10.57 -26.83 -2.62
CA GLN A 148 10.54 -26.51 -4.06
C GLN A 148 11.87 -25.92 -4.54
N ALA A 149 12.47 -25.01 -3.76
CA ALA A 149 13.77 -24.44 -4.07
C ALA A 149 14.88 -25.50 -4.08
N SER A 150 14.87 -26.45 -3.14
CA SER A 150 15.83 -27.57 -3.12
C SER A 150 15.67 -28.47 -4.34
N THR A 151 14.44 -28.87 -4.68
CA THR A 151 14.17 -29.69 -5.87
C THR A 151 14.57 -28.98 -7.17
N ALA A 152 14.32 -27.66 -7.25
CA ALA A 152 14.73 -26.87 -8.42
C ALA A 152 16.26 -26.82 -8.58
N LYS A 153 17.01 -26.69 -7.47
CA LYS A 153 18.48 -26.76 -7.49
C LYS A 153 18.98 -28.12 -7.97
N GLU A 154 18.47 -29.21 -7.41
CA GLU A 154 18.82 -30.57 -7.84
C GLU A 154 18.50 -30.82 -9.32
N TYR A 155 17.36 -30.29 -9.80
CA TYR A 155 16.99 -30.39 -11.20
C TYR A 155 18.00 -29.69 -12.11
N VAL A 156 18.43 -28.48 -11.75
CA VAL A 156 19.44 -27.74 -12.52
C VAL A 156 20.75 -28.50 -12.59
N GLU A 157 21.25 -29.02 -11.47
CA GLU A 157 22.48 -29.83 -11.41
C GLU A 157 22.38 -31.08 -12.29
N LYS A 158 21.29 -31.85 -12.16
CA LYS A 158 21.07 -33.05 -12.97
C LYS A 158 20.89 -32.73 -14.45
N ARG A 159 20.29 -31.59 -14.80
CA ARG A 159 20.14 -31.16 -16.19
C ARG A 159 21.49 -30.87 -16.82
N GLU A 160 22.41 -30.21 -16.10
CA GLU A 160 23.77 -29.97 -16.58
C GLU A 160 24.56 -31.27 -16.76
N GLU A 161 24.40 -32.23 -15.85
CA GLU A 161 25.02 -33.56 -15.98
C GLU A 161 24.47 -34.33 -17.17
N TYR A 162 23.13 -34.32 -17.34
CA TYR A 162 22.46 -34.91 -18.49
C TYR A 162 22.96 -34.31 -19.81
N GLU A 163 23.05 -32.98 -19.91
CA GLU A 163 23.48 -32.29 -21.13
C GLU A 163 24.94 -32.66 -21.51
N LYS A 164 25.82 -32.80 -20.52
CA LYS A 164 27.21 -33.27 -20.76
C LYS A 164 27.25 -34.72 -21.25
N LEU A 165 26.46 -35.60 -20.64
CA LEU A 165 26.36 -37.01 -21.03
C LEU A 165 25.76 -37.16 -22.42
N ASP A 166 24.72 -36.39 -22.73
CA ASP A 166 24.04 -36.40 -24.03
C ASP A 166 24.96 -35.95 -25.16
N ILE A 167 25.70 -34.85 -24.96
CA ILE A 167 26.73 -34.39 -25.90
C ILE A 167 27.81 -35.47 -26.11
N SER A 168 28.24 -36.14 -25.04
CA SER A 168 29.25 -37.19 -25.12
C SER A 168 28.76 -38.42 -25.88
N LEU A 169 27.51 -38.84 -25.64
CA LEU A 169 26.86 -39.94 -26.35
C LEU A 169 26.68 -39.61 -27.83
N LEU A 170 26.19 -38.40 -28.14
CA LEU A 170 26.01 -37.92 -29.51
C LEU A 170 27.35 -37.88 -30.26
N SER A 171 28.44 -37.46 -29.61
CA SER A 171 29.78 -37.49 -30.23
C SER A 171 30.22 -38.92 -30.55
N PHE A 172 30.02 -39.86 -29.62
CA PHE A 172 30.34 -41.26 -29.84
C PHE A 172 29.52 -41.88 -30.98
N ASP A 173 28.22 -41.59 -31.03
CA ASP A 173 27.34 -42.05 -32.10
C ASP A 173 27.75 -41.47 -33.47
N ILE A 174 28.15 -40.19 -33.51
CA ILE A 174 28.68 -39.56 -34.73
C ILE A 174 29.95 -40.29 -35.19
N ASP A 175 30.88 -40.59 -34.28
CA ASP A 175 32.12 -41.29 -34.60
C ASP A 175 31.87 -42.72 -35.10
N ASP A 176 30.98 -43.48 -34.45
CA ASP A 176 30.59 -44.82 -34.91
C ASP A 176 29.95 -44.77 -36.31
N LYS A 177 28.98 -43.86 -36.52
CA LYS A 177 28.34 -43.66 -37.83
C LYS A 177 29.35 -43.22 -38.88
N HIS A 178 30.32 -42.39 -38.53
CA HIS A 178 31.40 -41.97 -39.42
C HIS A 178 32.32 -43.14 -39.78
N GLY A 179 32.66 -44.01 -38.82
CA GLY A 179 33.40 -45.25 -39.06
C GLY A 179 32.65 -46.21 -39.99
N GLN A 180 31.36 -46.42 -39.75
CA GLN A 180 30.49 -47.21 -40.62
C GLN A 180 30.43 -46.62 -42.04
N TRP A 181 30.23 -45.31 -42.15
CA TRP A 181 30.21 -44.61 -43.44
C TRP A 181 31.54 -44.74 -44.19
N THR A 182 32.66 -44.56 -43.51
CA THR A 182 34.00 -44.68 -44.08
C THR A 182 34.27 -46.10 -44.58
N SER A 183 33.88 -47.12 -43.80
CA SER A 183 34.00 -48.52 -44.22
C SER A 183 33.15 -48.83 -45.46
N LYS A 184 31.92 -48.30 -45.54
CA LYS A 184 31.05 -48.43 -46.72
C LYS A 184 31.59 -47.67 -47.92
N LYS A 185 32.17 -46.49 -47.72
CA LYS A 185 32.82 -45.68 -48.77
C LYS A 185 34.04 -46.42 -49.35
N ASN A 186 34.89 -46.98 -48.49
CA ASN A 186 36.04 -47.78 -48.93
C ASN A 186 35.60 -49.03 -49.70
N LYS A 187 34.53 -49.71 -49.26
CA LYS A 187 33.93 -50.84 -50.01
C LYS A 187 33.38 -50.41 -51.37
N LEU A 188 32.75 -49.24 -51.47
CA LEU A 188 32.29 -48.68 -52.73
C LEU A 188 33.45 -48.37 -53.69
N GLN A 189 34.53 -47.78 -53.19
CA GLN A 189 35.71 -47.50 -54.00
C GLN A 189 36.39 -48.78 -54.50
N THR A 190 36.52 -49.82 -53.66
CA THR A 190 37.08 -51.10 -54.11
C THR A 190 36.17 -51.80 -55.11
N LEU A 191 34.84 -51.75 -54.93
CA LEU A 191 33.87 -52.25 -55.90
C LEU A 191 33.93 -51.50 -57.23
N GLN A 192 34.07 -50.16 -57.20
CA GLN A 192 34.26 -49.35 -58.40
C GLN A 192 35.56 -49.71 -59.13
N ALA A 193 36.68 -49.81 -58.41
CA ALA A 193 37.96 -50.25 -59.01
C ALA A 193 37.86 -51.68 -59.58
N THR A 194 37.07 -52.55 -58.96
CA THR A 194 36.82 -53.91 -59.47
C THR A 194 35.92 -53.89 -60.71
N LEU A 195 34.95 -52.98 -60.79
CA LEU A 195 34.11 -52.78 -61.96
C LEU A 195 34.90 -52.18 -63.13
N GLU A 196 35.79 -51.22 -62.87
CA GLU A 196 36.68 -50.65 -63.89
C GLU A 196 37.67 -51.69 -64.43
N THR A 197 38.26 -52.51 -63.56
CA THR A 197 39.16 -53.60 -63.99
C THR A 197 38.40 -54.71 -64.73
N LYS A 198 37.18 -55.06 -64.32
CA LYS A 198 36.32 -55.99 -65.07
C LYS A 198 35.83 -55.40 -66.40
N GLY A 199 35.54 -54.10 -66.44
CA GLY A 199 35.24 -53.35 -67.66
C GLY A 199 36.41 -53.38 -68.64
N ALA A 200 37.62 -53.09 -68.18
CA ALA A 200 38.85 -53.17 -68.97
C ALA A 200 39.17 -54.62 -69.42
N GLN A 201 38.80 -55.64 -68.64
CA GLN A 201 38.92 -57.05 -69.05
C GLN A 201 37.87 -57.45 -70.08
N LEU A 202 36.65 -56.90 -70.01
CA LEU A 202 35.60 -57.10 -71.00
C LEU A 202 35.93 -56.39 -72.32
N GLU A 203 36.49 -55.19 -72.27
CA GLU A 203 37.01 -54.49 -73.46
C GLU A 203 38.18 -55.26 -74.10
N LYS A 204 39.11 -55.82 -73.31
CA LYS A 204 40.17 -56.70 -73.83
C LYS A 204 39.63 -58.02 -74.42
N LYS A 205 38.55 -58.58 -73.87
CA LYS A 205 37.88 -59.76 -74.44
C LYS A 205 37.07 -59.42 -75.70
N ALA A 206 36.44 -58.24 -75.74
CA ALA A 206 35.75 -57.73 -76.92
C ALA A 206 36.71 -57.41 -78.07
N PHE A 207 37.92 -56.92 -77.77
CA PHE A 207 38.97 -56.68 -78.77
C PHE A 207 39.55 -58.00 -79.33
N LYS A 208 39.65 -59.05 -78.51
CA LYS A 208 40.07 -60.40 -78.98
C LYS A 208 39.03 -61.10 -79.87
N ASN A 209 37.73 -60.84 -79.67
CA ASN A 209 36.66 -61.42 -80.49
C ASN A 209 36.37 -60.64 -81.79
N LYS A 210 37.03 -59.49 -82.03
CA LYS A 210 36.89 -58.70 -83.25
C LYS A 210 38.03 -58.95 -84.27
N THR A 211 38.97 -59.85 -83.93
CA THR A 211 40.15 -60.22 -84.74
C THR A 211 40.16 -61.69 -85.18
N MET A 212 39.03 -62.39 -85.03
CA MET A 212 38.70 -63.58 -85.83
C MET A 212 37.63 -63.20 -86.84
#